data_AF-A0AAF0UZY3-F1
#
_entry.id   AF-A0AAF0UZY3-F1
#
_cell.length_a   1.000
_cell.length_b   1.000
_cell.length_c   1.000
_cell.angle_alpha   90.00
_cell.angle_beta   90.00
_cell.angle_gamma   90.00
#
_symmetry.space_group_name_H-M   'P 1'
#
loop_
_entity.id
_entity.type
_entity.pdbx_description
1 polymer ?
#
loop_
_entity_poly.entity_id
_entity_poly.type
_entity_poly.pdbx_seq_one_letter_code
_entity_poly.pdbx_strand_id
1 'polypeptide(L)'
;MAQPKKTLKNFIPLFILLSLSALFLFSYHPTNLNSTKSFSFNPNTPQTHQNFTFLIKVLTFNRLESLSRCLNSLSKAHYDNHVVHLHIYIDHFQDSPNGYVEIDQKLNLSKRILDFVDGFSWKYGEKLVHYRASNAGLQAQWLEAWWPSSDDEFAFVVEDDLELSPLYFRFLKSLIDNYYYNESNFSPMIYGASLQRPRFVPGT
;
A
#
# COMPACT_ATOMS: atom_id res chain seq x y z
N MET A 1 -34.86 -21.98 -45.53
CA MET A 1 -33.66 -21.18 -45.18
C MET A 1 -32.89 -21.93 -44.08
N ALA A 2 -31.71 -22.46 -44.38
CA ALA A 2 -30.92 -23.28 -43.45
C ALA A 2 -29.93 -22.41 -42.65
N GLN A 3 -29.85 -22.63 -41.33
CA GLN A 3 -28.86 -21.97 -40.47
C GLN A 3 -27.46 -22.56 -40.63
N PRO A 4 -26.38 -21.75 -40.59
CA PRO A 4 -25.02 -22.24 -40.66
C PRO A 4 -24.56 -22.80 -39.30
N LYS A 5 -24.12 -24.07 -39.30
CA LYS A 5 -23.42 -24.68 -38.15
C LYS A 5 -22.05 -24.01 -37.99
N LYS A 6 -21.87 -23.21 -36.94
CA LYS A 6 -20.56 -22.64 -36.56
C LYS A 6 -19.60 -23.76 -36.17
N THR A 7 -18.48 -23.83 -36.87
CA THR A 7 -17.43 -24.84 -36.73
C THR A 7 -16.54 -24.55 -35.52
N LEU A 8 -16.87 -25.15 -34.37
CA LEU A 8 -16.10 -25.08 -33.12
C LEU A 8 -14.66 -25.63 -33.25
N LYS A 9 -14.36 -26.39 -34.30
CA LYS A 9 -13.06 -27.06 -34.51
C LYS A 9 -11.87 -26.11 -34.72
N ASN A 10 -12.10 -24.85 -35.10
CA ASN A 10 -11.01 -23.90 -35.38
C ASN A 10 -10.38 -23.25 -34.13
N PHE A 11 -10.96 -23.46 -32.94
CA PHE A 11 -10.45 -22.85 -31.69
C PHE A 11 -9.57 -23.78 -30.86
N ILE A 12 -9.55 -25.08 -31.18
CA ILE A 12 -8.73 -26.09 -30.50
C ILE A 12 -7.23 -25.73 -30.47
N PRO A 13 -6.58 -25.32 -31.58
CA PRO A 13 -5.16 -24.96 -31.54
C PRO A 13 -4.90 -23.72 -30.67
N LEU A 14 -5.85 -22.78 -30.60
CA LEU A 14 -5.73 -21.58 -29.77
C LEU A 14 -5.77 -21.92 -28.28
N PHE A 15 -6.65 -22.83 -27.87
CA PHE A 15 -6.71 -23.30 -26.47
C PHE A 15 -5.45 -24.06 -26.05
N ILE A 16 -4.86 -24.85 -26.95
CA ILE A 16 -3.60 -25.57 -26.70
C ILE A 16 -2.45 -24.57 -26.56
N LEU A 17 -2.39 -23.54 -27.43
CA LEU A 17 -1.37 -22.50 -27.34
C LEU A 17 -1.47 -21.70 -26.04
N LEU A 18 -2.70 -21.36 -25.62
CA LEU A 18 -2.93 -20.66 -24.36
C LEU A 18 -2.51 -21.51 -23.15
N SER A 19 -2.85 -22.79 -23.12
CA SER A 19 -2.51 -23.67 -21.99
C SER A 19 -1.00 -23.91 -21.87
N LEU A 20 -0.30 -24.07 -23.01
CA LEU A 20 1.17 -24.17 -23.05
C LEU A 20 1.84 -22.88 -22.59
N SER A 21 1.31 -21.71 -22.97
CA SER A 21 1.83 -20.42 -22.50
C SER A 21 1.66 -20.24 -20.99
N ALA A 22 0.53 -20.67 -20.42
CA ALA A 22 0.28 -20.62 -18.98
C ALA A 22 1.26 -21.54 -18.21
N LEU A 23 1.50 -22.75 -18.71
CA LEU A 23 2.48 -23.68 -18.13
C LEU A 23 3.89 -23.10 -18.09
N PHE A 24 4.31 -22.39 -19.14
CA PHE A 24 5.59 -21.67 -19.15
C PHE A 24 5.62 -20.52 -18.14
N LEU A 25 4.54 -19.74 -18.03
CA LEU A 25 4.48 -18.65 -17.04
C LEU A 25 4.50 -19.16 -15.59
N PHE A 26 3.86 -20.30 -15.32
CA PHE A 26 3.89 -20.93 -14.00
C PHE A 26 5.23 -21.63 -13.70
N SER A 27 5.95 -22.13 -14.70
CA SER A 27 7.26 -22.77 -14.50
C SER A 27 8.42 -21.77 -14.34
N TYR A 28 8.24 -20.53 -14.81
CA TYR A 28 9.18 -19.43 -14.60
C TYR A 28 8.97 -18.66 -13.30
N HIS A 29 8.02 -19.06 -12.43
CA HIS A 29 7.98 -18.50 -11.09
C HIS A 29 9.24 -18.96 -10.34
N PRO A 30 10.17 -18.06 -9.97
CA PRO A 30 11.30 -18.48 -9.18
C PRO A 30 10.75 -18.88 -7.81
N THR A 31 10.80 -20.18 -7.52
CA THR A 31 10.61 -20.69 -6.16
C THR A 31 11.84 -20.32 -5.34
N ASN A 32 12.02 -19.03 -5.05
CA ASN A 32 12.92 -18.55 -4.00
C ASN A 32 12.20 -18.60 -2.65
N LEU A 33 11.59 -19.75 -2.32
CA LEU A 33 11.30 -20.10 -0.92
C LEU A 33 12.49 -20.92 -0.42
N ASN A 34 13.62 -20.26 -0.20
CA ASN A 34 14.74 -20.72 0.63
C ASN A 34 15.66 -19.53 0.91
N SER A 35 15.11 -18.45 1.45
CA SER A 35 15.90 -17.46 2.20
C SER A 35 15.80 -17.81 3.68
N THR A 36 16.33 -18.97 4.06
CA THR A 36 16.81 -19.12 5.44
C THR A 36 18.03 -18.22 5.53
N LYS A 37 17.85 -16.98 6.02
CA LYS A 37 18.97 -16.12 6.41
C LYS A 37 19.85 -16.93 7.37
N SER A 38 20.98 -17.44 6.87
CA SER A 38 22.00 -18.05 7.71
C SER A 38 22.81 -16.89 8.30
N PHE A 39 22.35 -16.41 9.45
CA PHE A 39 23.06 -15.39 10.21
C PHE A 39 24.34 -16.01 10.77
N SER A 40 25.49 -15.66 10.19
CA SER A 40 26.79 -15.97 10.80
C SER A 40 27.05 -14.95 11.91
N PHE A 41 26.90 -15.39 13.15
CA PHE A 41 27.02 -14.55 14.34
C PHE A 41 28.49 -14.29 14.69
N ASN A 42 28.85 -13.02 14.84
CA ASN A 42 30.05 -12.60 15.56
C ASN A 42 29.60 -11.97 16.90
N PRO A 43 29.92 -12.58 18.07
CA PRO A 43 29.39 -12.16 19.39
C PRO A 43 29.73 -10.75 19.86
N ASN A 44 30.58 -10.02 19.14
CA ASN A 44 31.15 -8.76 19.59
C ASN A 44 30.59 -7.52 18.87
N THR A 45 29.51 -7.64 18.09
CA THR A 45 28.92 -6.49 17.40
C THR A 45 27.89 -5.78 18.29
N PRO A 46 28.07 -4.49 18.64
CA PRO A 46 27.05 -3.71 19.34
C PRO A 46 25.74 -3.70 18.53
N GLN A 47 24.57 -3.65 19.20
CA GLN A 47 23.28 -3.41 18.55
C GLN A 47 23.32 -2.05 17.82
N THR A 48 23.73 -2.06 16.56
CA THR A 48 23.61 -0.92 15.66
C THR A 48 22.13 -0.75 15.38
N HIS A 49 21.60 0.47 15.57
CA HIS A 49 20.26 0.81 15.09
C HIS A 49 20.15 0.39 13.62
N GLN A 50 19.32 -0.63 13.35
CA GLN A 50 19.13 -1.11 12.00
C GLN A 50 18.32 -0.05 11.25
N ASN A 51 18.90 0.46 10.16
CA ASN A 51 18.25 1.47 9.33
C ASN A 51 17.36 0.75 8.31
N PHE A 52 16.08 0.59 8.65
CA PHE A 52 15.05 0.20 7.71
C PHE A 52 14.40 1.42 7.05
N THR A 53 13.69 1.20 5.95
CA THR A 53 12.86 2.21 5.29
C THR A 53 11.44 2.08 5.82
N PHE A 54 10.85 3.20 6.27
CA PHE A 54 9.45 3.24 6.70
C PHE A 54 8.62 4.07 5.72
N LEU A 55 7.61 3.46 5.10
CA LEU A 55 6.72 4.09 4.14
C LEU A 55 5.34 4.29 4.75
N ILE A 56 4.88 5.53 4.89
CA ILE A 56 3.49 5.83 5.22
C ILE A 56 2.71 5.90 3.91
N LYS A 57 1.66 5.08 3.78
CA LYS A 57 0.76 5.03 2.63
C LYS A 57 -0.61 5.56 3.05
N VAL A 58 -0.92 6.82 2.72
CA VAL A 58 -2.21 7.45 3.05
C VAL A 58 -3.19 7.19 1.92
N LEU A 59 -4.36 6.61 2.22
CA LEU A 59 -5.45 6.40 1.27
C LEU A 59 -6.54 7.46 1.50
N THR A 60 -6.92 8.19 0.44
CA THR A 60 -7.93 9.23 0.51
C THR A 60 -8.75 9.33 -0.78
N PHE A 61 -9.90 9.99 -0.68
CA PHE A 61 -10.78 10.23 -1.81
C PHE A 61 -11.25 11.70 -1.86
N ASN A 62 -12.37 12.02 -1.22
CA ASN A 62 -13.05 13.30 -1.36
C ASN A 62 -13.29 14.01 -0.01
N ARG A 63 -12.52 13.67 1.03
CA ARG A 63 -12.69 14.18 2.39
C ARG A 63 -11.52 15.06 2.83
N LEU A 64 -11.43 16.27 2.28
CA LEU A 64 -10.33 17.21 2.52
C LEU A 64 -10.05 17.47 4.02
N GLU A 65 -11.09 17.71 4.82
CA GLU A 65 -10.91 18.00 6.25
C GLU A 65 -10.39 16.78 7.03
N SER A 66 -10.87 15.58 6.70
CA SER A 66 -10.36 14.33 7.28
C SER A 66 -8.89 14.13 6.91
N LEU A 67 -8.56 14.23 5.62
CA LEU A 67 -7.19 14.14 5.12
C LEU A 67 -6.26 15.14 5.81
N SER A 68 -6.71 16.39 5.96
CA SER A 68 -5.95 17.42 6.65
C SER A 68 -5.65 17.04 8.10
N ARG A 69 -6.65 16.56 8.84
CA ARG A 69 -6.47 16.09 10.22
C ARG A 69 -5.51 14.90 10.31
N CYS A 70 -5.65 13.93 9.40
CA CYS A 70 -4.79 12.75 9.31
C CYS A 70 -3.33 13.15 9.07
N LEU A 71 -3.05 13.90 7.98
CA LEU A 71 -1.69 14.35 7.65
C LEU A 71 -1.08 15.21 8.75
N ASN A 72 -1.87 16.10 9.37
CA ASN A 72 -1.40 16.89 10.51
C ASN A 72 -1.01 16.00 11.69
N SER A 73 -1.78 14.95 12.00
CA SER A 73 -1.43 14.00 13.08
C SER A 73 -0.16 13.21 12.78
N LEU A 74 0.01 12.74 11.54
CA LEU A 74 1.22 12.06 11.08
C LEU A 74 2.45 12.97 11.20
N SER A 75 2.33 14.26 10.86
CA SER A 75 3.43 15.21 10.92
C SER A 75 3.88 15.57 12.35
N LYS A 76 3.04 15.29 13.36
CA LYS A 76 3.32 15.54 14.77
C LYS A 76 3.99 14.36 15.48
N ALA A 77 4.17 13.22 14.79
CA ALA A 77 4.72 12.04 15.41
C ALA A 77 6.23 12.14 15.69
N HIS A 78 6.67 11.36 16.67
CA HIS A 78 8.06 11.26 17.10
C HIS A 78 8.77 10.19 16.26
N TYR A 79 9.42 10.61 15.16
CA TYR A 79 10.16 9.71 14.27
C TYR A 79 11.63 9.48 14.66
N ASP A 80 12.13 10.16 15.70
CA ASP A 80 13.46 9.93 16.28
C ASP A 80 14.61 9.92 15.26
N ASN A 81 14.57 10.88 14.31
CA ASN A 81 15.52 11.02 13.19
C ASN A 81 15.54 9.85 12.19
N HIS A 82 14.57 8.94 12.26
CA HIS A 82 14.38 7.92 11.25
C HIS A 82 13.84 8.53 9.95
N VAL A 83 14.34 8.05 8.81
CA VAL A 83 13.84 8.49 7.50
C VAL A 83 12.49 7.83 7.26
N VAL A 84 11.47 8.66 7.06
CA VAL A 84 10.10 8.20 6.83
C VAL A 84 9.54 8.87 5.59
N HIS A 85 9.25 8.07 4.57
CA HIS A 85 8.65 8.55 3.33
C HIS A 85 7.13 8.56 3.46
N LEU A 86 6.49 9.53 2.82
CA LEU A 86 5.04 9.71 2.80
C LEU A 86 4.54 9.61 1.36
N HIS A 87 3.66 8.65 1.11
CA HIS A 87 2.97 8.51 -0.16
C HIS A 87 1.48 8.73 0.07
N ILE A 88 0.87 9.64 -0.69
CA ILE A 88 -0.54 9.97 -0.58
C ILE A 88 -1.24 9.50 -1.85
N TYR A 89 -2.15 8.53 -1.72
CA TYR A 89 -2.94 7.96 -2.80
C TYR A 89 -4.33 8.59 -2.78
N ILE A 90 -4.67 9.27 -3.86
CA ILE A 90 -5.94 9.98 -4.03
C ILE A 90 -6.73 9.27 -5.13
N ASP A 91 -7.87 8.69 -4.75
CA ASP A 91 -8.78 8.07 -5.71
C ASP A 91 -9.49 9.12 -6.57
N HIS A 92 -9.85 8.72 -7.78
CA HIS A 92 -10.65 9.55 -8.67
C HIS A 92 -12.14 9.40 -8.36
N PHE A 93 -12.97 10.39 -8.68
CA PHE A 93 -14.41 10.25 -8.55
C PHE A 93 -15.00 9.47 -9.75
N GLN A 94 -16.18 8.90 -9.56
CA GLN A 94 -16.93 8.29 -10.67
C GLN A 94 -17.69 9.37 -11.44
N ASP A 95 -17.79 9.17 -12.76
CA ASP A 95 -18.62 10.00 -13.63
C ASP A 95 -20.05 10.06 -13.08
N SER A 96 -20.59 11.28 -12.99
CA SER A 96 -21.96 11.45 -12.54
C SER A 96 -22.94 11.27 -13.71
N PRO A 97 -24.01 10.46 -13.55
CA PRO A 97 -25.11 10.45 -14.50
C PRO A 97 -25.94 11.74 -14.47
N ASN A 98 -25.77 12.61 -13.46
CA ASN A 98 -26.61 13.78 -13.21
C ASN A 98 -26.14 15.07 -13.92
N GLY A 99 -25.17 14.96 -14.84
CA GLY A 99 -24.76 16.05 -15.74
C GLY A 99 -23.61 16.93 -15.23
N TYR A 100 -23.28 17.96 -16.01
CA TYR A 100 -22.04 18.75 -15.91
C TYR A 100 -21.81 19.48 -14.59
N VAL A 101 -22.86 19.95 -13.91
CA VAL A 101 -22.72 20.71 -12.65
C VAL A 101 -22.11 19.88 -11.52
N GLU A 102 -22.46 18.60 -11.43
CA GLU A 102 -21.88 17.70 -10.41
C GLU A 102 -20.42 17.37 -10.73
N ILE A 103 -20.08 17.29 -12.02
CA ILE A 103 -18.69 17.07 -12.48
C ILE A 103 -17.82 18.27 -12.10
N ASP A 104 -18.28 19.50 -12.34
CA ASP A 104 -17.54 20.71 -11.98
C ASP A 104 -17.27 20.80 -10.46
N GLN A 105 -18.26 20.45 -9.64
CA GLN A 105 -18.09 20.41 -8.18
C GLN A 105 -17.07 19.37 -7.74
N LYS A 106 -17.12 18.16 -8.31
CA LYS A 106 -16.15 17.09 -8.03
C LYS A 106 -14.74 17.46 -8.48
N LEU A 107 -14.59 18.05 -9.67
CA LEU A 107 -13.32 18.56 -10.18
C LEU A 107 -12.75 19.64 -9.27
N ASN A 108 -13.58 20.60 -8.86
CA ASN A 108 -13.16 21.68 -7.95
C ASN A 108 -12.71 21.12 -6.59
N LEU A 109 -13.42 20.11 -6.05
CA LEU A 109 -13.01 19.45 -4.81
C LEU A 109 -11.70 18.67 -4.97
N SER A 110 -11.55 17.88 -6.04
CA SER A 110 -10.29 17.18 -6.33
C SER A 110 -9.13 18.16 -6.49
N LYS A 111 -9.34 19.29 -7.17
CA LYS A 111 -8.33 20.34 -7.29
C LYS A 111 -7.92 20.90 -5.92
N ARG A 112 -8.88 21.20 -5.04
CA ARG A 112 -8.58 21.67 -3.68
C ARG A 112 -7.79 20.66 -2.85
N ILE A 113 -8.08 19.36 -3.02
CA ILE A 113 -7.32 18.29 -2.37
C ILE A 113 -5.88 18.25 -2.89
N LEU A 114 -5.70 18.29 -4.21
CA LEU A 114 -4.37 18.34 -4.84
C LEU A 114 -3.56 19.56 -4.39
N ASP A 115 -4.15 20.76 -4.48
CA ASP A 115 -3.51 22.01 -4.05
C ASP A 115 -3.10 21.94 -2.56
N PHE A 116 -3.93 21.31 -1.71
CA PHE A 116 -3.61 21.09 -0.29
C PHE A 116 -2.44 20.11 -0.09
N VAL A 117 -2.48 18.93 -0.71
CA VAL A 117 -1.42 17.91 -0.51
C VAL A 117 -0.09 18.36 -1.12
N ASP A 118 -0.11 19.11 -2.23
CA ASP A 118 1.09 19.65 -2.86
C ASP A 118 1.74 20.69 -1.94
N GLY A 119 0.94 21.56 -1.31
CA GLY A 119 1.40 22.54 -0.33
C GLY A 119 1.78 21.96 1.04
N PHE A 120 1.38 20.73 1.36
CA PHE A 120 1.67 20.11 2.65
C PHE A 120 3.16 19.79 2.80
N SER A 121 3.80 20.30 3.86
CA SER A 121 5.23 20.08 4.11
C SER A 121 5.48 18.76 4.84
N TRP A 122 6.40 17.94 4.32
CA TRP A 122 6.87 16.71 4.95
C TRP A 122 8.37 16.77 5.15
N LYS A 123 8.82 16.73 6.40
CA LYS A 123 10.23 16.96 6.78
C LYS A 123 11.02 15.69 7.14
N TYR A 124 10.38 14.53 7.10
CA TYR A 124 10.95 13.27 7.60
C TYR A 124 11.52 12.37 6.49
N GLY A 125 11.22 12.67 5.22
CA GLY A 125 11.66 11.89 4.07
C GLY A 125 11.02 12.42 2.78
N GLU A 126 10.98 11.58 1.74
CA GLU A 126 10.33 11.93 0.47
C GLU A 126 8.81 12.02 0.63
N LYS A 127 8.18 12.95 -0.08
CA LYS A 127 6.73 13.04 -0.23
C LYS A 127 6.36 12.76 -1.69
N LEU A 128 5.51 11.76 -1.92
CA LEU A 128 4.97 11.42 -3.24
C LEU A 128 3.44 11.49 -3.23
N VAL A 129 2.87 12.08 -4.27
CA VAL A 129 1.42 12.18 -4.47
C VAL A 129 1.04 11.33 -5.68
N HIS A 130 0.15 10.37 -5.46
CA HIS A 130 -0.36 9.46 -6.47
C HIS A 130 -1.85 9.75 -6.71
N TYR A 131 -2.16 10.51 -7.76
CA TYR A 131 -3.53 10.76 -8.18
C TYR A 131 -3.95 9.77 -9.26
N ARG A 132 -5.09 9.11 -9.08
CA ARG A 132 -5.61 8.15 -10.07
C ARG A 132 -6.31 8.86 -11.23
N ALA A 133 -6.18 8.28 -12.42
CA ALA A 133 -6.90 8.73 -13.61
C ALA A 133 -8.36 8.25 -13.65
N SER A 134 -8.70 7.21 -12.88
CA SER A 134 -10.05 6.62 -12.82
C SER A 134 -10.34 6.10 -11.42
N ASN A 135 -11.63 6.02 -11.07
CA ASN A 135 -12.05 5.52 -9.75
C ASN A 135 -11.69 4.04 -9.62
N ALA A 136 -10.88 3.70 -8.62
CA ALA A 136 -10.51 2.32 -8.34
C ALA A 136 -11.38 1.70 -7.22
N GLY A 137 -11.90 2.54 -6.32
CA GLY A 137 -12.64 2.09 -5.15
C GLY A 137 -11.72 1.60 -4.02
N LEU A 138 -12.31 1.39 -2.84
CA LEU A 138 -11.56 1.17 -1.61
C LEU A 138 -10.70 -0.10 -1.65
N GLN A 139 -11.25 -1.22 -2.14
CA GLN A 139 -10.55 -2.50 -2.17
C GLN A 139 -9.31 -2.45 -3.06
N ALA A 140 -9.43 -1.87 -4.26
CA ALA A 140 -8.31 -1.74 -5.18
C ALA A 140 -7.25 -0.77 -4.66
N GLN A 141 -7.65 0.33 -3.99
CA GLN A 141 -6.70 1.21 -3.31
C GLN A 141 -5.85 0.46 -2.29
N TRP A 142 -6.46 -0.39 -1.47
CA TRP A 142 -5.74 -1.22 -0.49
C TRP A 142 -4.81 -2.24 -1.16
N LEU A 143 -5.29 -2.96 -2.17
CA LEU A 143 -4.52 -4.01 -2.86
C LEU A 143 -3.31 -3.45 -3.63
N GLU A 144 -3.40 -2.21 -4.11
CA GLU A 144 -2.36 -1.58 -4.93
C GLU A 144 -1.45 -0.60 -4.15
N ALA A 145 -1.68 -0.44 -2.85
CA ALA A 145 -0.97 0.56 -2.04
C ALA A 145 0.52 0.26 -1.82
N TRP A 146 0.93 -1.02 -1.89
CA TRP A 146 2.28 -1.43 -1.52
C TRP A 146 2.76 -2.71 -2.21
N TRP A 147 3.98 -2.64 -2.73
CA TRP A 147 4.76 -3.76 -3.24
C TRP A 147 6.20 -3.61 -2.72
N PRO A 148 6.64 -4.40 -1.72
CA PRO A 148 7.93 -4.19 -1.08
C PRO A 148 9.09 -4.36 -2.05
N SER A 149 10.06 -3.45 -1.98
CA SER A 149 11.29 -3.53 -2.78
C SER A 149 12.44 -4.24 -2.07
N SER A 150 12.34 -4.41 -0.75
CA SER A 150 13.37 -4.99 0.13
C SER A 150 12.75 -5.61 1.38
N ASP A 151 13.50 -6.52 2.01
CA ASP A 151 13.21 -7.09 3.33
C ASP A 151 13.25 -6.03 4.45
N ASP A 152 14.01 -4.95 4.25
CA ASP A 152 14.17 -3.84 5.19
C ASP A 152 13.26 -2.65 4.84
N GLU A 153 12.15 -2.89 4.14
CA GLU A 153 11.12 -1.91 3.83
C GLU A 153 9.81 -2.29 4.53
N PHE A 154 9.27 -1.39 5.35
CA PHE A 154 8.01 -1.58 6.06
C PHE A 154 7.02 -0.51 5.65
N ALA A 155 5.81 -0.93 5.25
CA ALA A 155 4.72 0.00 4.97
C ALA A 155 3.71 0.07 6.12
N PHE A 156 3.29 1.29 6.42
CA PHE A 156 2.17 1.59 7.29
C PHE A 156 1.07 2.26 6.46
N VAL A 157 0.00 1.50 6.20
CA VAL A 157 -1.17 1.98 5.44
C VAL A 157 -2.19 2.59 6.39
N VAL A 158 -2.68 3.78 6.05
CA VAL A 158 -3.60 4.56 6.88
C VAL A 158 -4.67 5.24 6.01
N GLU A 159 -5.92 5.21 6.44
CA GLU A 159 -7.02 5.93 5.79
C GLU A 159 -7.11 7.37 6.29
N ASP A 160 -7.66 8.26 5.46
CA ASP A 160 -7.78 9.69 5.75
C ASP A 160 -8.66 10.06 6.96
N ASP A 161 -9.46 9.13 7.48
CA ASP A 161 -10.33 9.39 8.63
C ASP A 161 -9.65 9.12 9.98
N LEU A 162 -8.41 8.62 9.96
CA LEU A 162 -7.63 8.32 11.16
C LEU A 162 -6.84 9.53 11.66
N GLU A 163 -6.67 9.56 12.98
CA GLU A 163 -5.81 10.51 13.68
C GLU A 163 -4.94 9.73 14.64
N LEU A 164 -3.63 9.90 14.51
CA LEU A 164 -2.65 9.06 15.19
C LEU A 164 -2.09 9.75 16.42
N SER A 165 -1.80 8.94 17.43
CA SER A 165 -0.99 9.36 18.57
C SER A 165 0.41 9.77 18.09
N PRO A 166 1.02 10.84 18.65
CA PRO A 166 2.42 11.18 18.35
C PRO A 166 3.43 10.05 18.62
N LEU A 167 3.04 9.02 19.40
CA LEU A 167 3.88 7.87 19.74
C LEU A 167 3.69 6.65 18.83
N TYR A 168 2.80 6.72 17.83
CA TYR A 168 2.47 5.54 17.01
C TYR A 168 3.72 4.93 16.32
N PHE A 169 4.61 5.78 15.80
CA PHE A 169 5.82 5.31 15.13
C PHE A 169 6.75 4.59 16.10
N ARG A 170 6.98 5.12 17.31
CA ARG A 170 7.80 4.45 18.34
C ARG A 170 7.26 3.09 18.72
N PHE A 171 5.94 2.95 18.78
CA PHE A 171 5.29 1.66 19.00
C PHE A 171 5.59 0.68 17.84
N LEU A 172 5.36 1.09 16.59
CA LEU A 172 5.63 0.25 15.42
C LEU A 172 7.11 -0.11 15.27
N LYS A 173 8.00 0.87 15.48
CA LYS A 173 9.45 0.67 15.48
C LYS A 173 9.86 -0.36 16.54
N SER A 174 9.32 -0.27 17.75
CA SER A 174 9.59 -1.26 18.80
C SER A 174 9.15 -2.67 18.40
N LEU A 175 8.04 -2.82 17.67
CA LEU A 175 7.61 -4.11 17.15
C LEU A 175 8.57 -4.66 16.09
N ILE A 176 8.98 -3.81 15.13
CA ILE A 176 9.92 -4.18 14.07
C ILE A 176 11.27 -4.60 14.70
N ASP A 177 11.84 -3.76 15.56
CA ASP A 177 13.12 -4.05 16.22
C ASP A 177 13.04 -5.37 17.02
N ASN A 178 11.95 -5.59 17.75
CA ASN A 178 11.84 -6.72 18.67
C ASN A 178 11.44 -8.04 18.02
N TYR A 179 10.66 -8.03 16.93
CA TYR A 179 10.12 -9.25 16.32
C TYR A 179 10.69 -9.56 14.93
N TYR A 180 11.31 -8.58 14.26
CA TYR A 180 11.94 -8.76 12.96
C TYR A 180 13.47 -8.79 13.08
N TYR A 181 14.08 -7.83 13.80
CA TYR A 181 15.54 -7.72 13.87
C TYR A 181 16.20 -8.41 15.07
N ASN A 182 15.50 -8.54 16.20
CA ASN A 182 16.04 -9.23 17.38
C ASN A 182 16.02 -10.75 17.17
N GLU A 183 17.17 -11.35 16.85
CA GLU A 183 17.31 -12.79 16.61
C GLU A 183 16.72 -13.68 17.72
N SER A 184 16.84 -13.26 18.98
CA SER A 184 16.32 -14.03 20.12
C SER A 184 14.79 -14.05 20.20
N ASN A 185 14.12 -13.11 19.53
CA ASN A 185 12.67 -12.97 19.54
C ASN A 185 12.08 -12.85 18.12
N PHE A 186 12.87 -13.19 17.10
CA PHE A 186 12.44 -13.23 15.72
C PHE A 186 11.32 -14.25 15.56
N SER A 187 10.24 -13.87 14.88
CA SER A 187 9.13 -14.78 14.59
C SER A 187 8.67 -14.64 13.15
N PRO A 188 8.85 -15.69 12.31
CA PRO A 188 8.36 -15.68 10.94
C PRO A 188 6.82 -15.76 10.86
N MET A 189 6.12 -15.86 11.99
CA MET A 189 4.65 -15.91 12.06
C MET A 189 4.02 -14.53 12.24
N ILE A 190 4.83 -13.47 12.46
CA ILE A 190 4.35 -12.09 12.59
C ILE A 190 4.45 -11.42 11.22
N TYR A 191 3.29 -11.26 10.56
CA TYR A 191 3.21 -10.65 9.23
C TYR A 191 2.88 -9.15 9.26
N GLY A 192 2.50 -8.61 10.41
CA GLY A 192 2.17 -7.19 10.53
C GLY A 192 1.60 -6.80 11.89
N ALA A 193 1.30 -5.51 12.03
CA ALA A 193 0.69 -4.91 13.20
C ALA A 193 -0.49 -4.03 12.77
N SER A 194 -1.49 -3.91 13.64
CA SER A 194 -2.60 -2.98 13.44
C SER A 194 -2.72 -2.05 14.64
N LEU A 195 -2.93 -0.77 14.37
CA LEU A 195 -3.24 0.25 15.39
C LEU A 195 -4.75 0.37 15.66
N GLN A 196 -5.55 -0.40 14.94
CA GLN A 196 -6.99 -0.48 15.12
C GLN A 196 -7.37 -1.88 15.58
N ARG A 197 -8.45 -1.95 16.35
CA ARG A 197 -9.02 -3.25 16.72
C ARG A 197 -9.52 -3.94 15.44
N PRO A 198 -9.06 -5.17 15.13
CA PRO A 198 -9.62 -5.93 14.03
C PRO A 198 -11.11 -6.11 14.25
N ARG A 199 -11.92 -5.65 13.30
CA ARG A 199 -13.35 -5.99 13.23
C ARG A 199 -13.57 -6.76 11.95
N PHE A 200 -14.11 -7.95 12.07
CA PHE A 200 -14.57 -8.68 10.91
C PHE A 200 -15.83 -7.98 10.37
N VAL A 201 -15.74 -7.45 9.17
CA VAL A 201 -16.89 -6.95 8.43
C VAL A 201 -17.10 -7.91 7.25
N PRO A 202 -18.17 -8.72 7.24
CA PRO A 202 -18.48 -9.55 6.09
C PRO A 202 -18.65 -8.64 4.86
N GLY A 203 -17.95 -8.95 3.77
CA GLY A 203 -18.17 -8.25 2.50
C GLY A 203 -19.59 -8.53 2.00
N THR A 204 -20.40 -7.49 1.88
CA THR A 204 -21.73 -7.52 1.25
C THR A 204 -21.65 -7.17 -0.21
#